data_AF-A0A7Z8E1N2-F1
#
_entry.id   AF-A0A7Z8E1N2-F1
#
_cell.length_a   1.000
_cell.length_b   1.000
_cell.length_c   1.000
_cell.angle_alpha   90.00
_cell.angle_beta   90.00
_cell.angle_gamma   90.00
#
_symmetry.space_group_name_H-M   'P 1'
#
loop_
_entity.id
_entity.type
_entity.pdbx_description
1 polymer ?
#
loop_
_entity_poly.entity_id
_entity_poly.type
_entity_poly.pdbx_seq_one_letter_code
_entity_poly.pdbx_strand_id
1 'polypeptide(L)'
;FIKLEQEIYNHMLWKGFKPFKITNITQETSDIKSFTVESEEYDLSQFEPGQYITVDVSSEKLPYRAKRHYSIIDGDENHLVFGVKRDVTTEHEGEVSTILHDEISEGDMINLSAPVGGFSIENTERPQLFIGSGVGMTPLVSMFKKAASLNVPSQ
;
A
#
# COMPACT_ATOMS: atom_id res chain seq x y z
N PHE A 1 -24.66 11.96 -0.38
CA PHE A 1 -23.32 11.63 0.11
C PHE A 1 -23.33 10.79 1.39
N ILE A 2 -24.15 9.72 1.55
CA ILE A 2 -24.24 9.08 2.90
C ILE A 2 -24.74 7.62 2.84
N LYS A 3 -23.99 6.68 2.25
CA LYS A 3 -24.18 5.24 2.51
C LYS A 3 -22.92 4.42 2.24
N LEU A 4 -22.39 4.56 1.03
CA LEU A 4 -21.14 3.90 0.61
C LEU A 4 -19.95 4.29 1.51
N GLU A 5 -19.81 5.59 1.82
CA GLU A 5 -18.77 6.05 2.76
C GLU A 5 -18.96 5.46 4.16
N GLN A 6 -20.19 5.41 4.69
CA GLN A 6 -20.47 4.85 6.02
C GLN A 6 -20.17 3.35 6.09
N GLU A 7 -20.44 2.60 5.02
CA GLU A 7 -20.10 1.18 4.93
C GLU A 7 -18.59 0.98 4.97
N ILE A 8 -17.81 1.79 4.27
CA ILE A 8 -16.34 1.76 4.35
C ILE A 8 -15.88 2.07 5.79
N TYR A 9 -16.40 3.12 6.43
CA TYR A 9 -16.02 3.50 7.80
C TYR A 9 -16.31 2.43 8.87
N ASN A 10 -17.32 1.59 8.65
CA ASN A 10 -17.69 0.53 9.61
C ASN A 10 -16.82 -0.72 9.49
N HIS A 11 -16.19 -0.95 8.34
CA HIS A 11 -15.35 -2.12 8.08
C HIS A 11 -13.86 -1.82 8.05
N MET A 12 -13.46 -0.56 8.25
CA MET A 12 -12.04 -0.22 8.36
C MET A 12 -11.44 -0.81 9.64
N LEU A 13 -10.27 -1.43 9.49
CA LEU A 13 -9.46 -1.96 10.60
C LEU A 13 -9.16 -0.91 11.67
N TRP A 14 -8.97 0.35 11.25
CA TRP A 14 -8.87 1.50 12.15
C TRP A 14 -9.44 2.77 11.53
N LYS A 15 -9.78 3.74 12.39
CA LYS A 15 -10.33 5.03 11.97
C LYS A 15 -9.25 6.10 11.87
N GLY A 16 -9.30 6.88 10.79
CA GLY A 16 -8.39 8.00 10.54
C GLY A 16 -6.98 7.53 10.21
N PHE A 17 -5.99 8.35 10.56
CA PHE A 17 -4.58 8.02 10.38
C PHE A 17 -3.97 7.58 11.72
N LYS A 18 -3.23 6.47 11.69
CA LYS A 18 -2.53 5.93 12.85
C LYS A 18 -1.03 5.81 12.54
N PRO A 19 -0.16 6.04 13.55
CA PRO A 19 1.26 5.91 13.36
C PRO A 19 1.67 4.43 13.34
N PHE A 20 2.51 4.05 12.40
CA PHE A 20 3.14 2.73 12.30
C PHE A 20 4.64 2.90 12.18
N LYS A 21 5.41 2.00 12.78
CA LYS A 21 6.86 2.02 12.67
C LYS A 21 7.31 1.31 11.40
N ILE A 22 8.24 1.90 10.67
CA ILE A 22 8.86 1.27 9.51
C ILE A 22 9.96 0.35 10.00
N THR A 23 9.85 -0.94 9.70
CA THR A 23 10.79 -1.97 10.17
C THR A 23 11.80 -2.38 9.11
N ASN A 24 11.47 -2.21 7.84
CA ASN A 24 12.34 -2.58 6.73
C ASN A 24 12.04 -1.72 5.49
N ILE A 25 13.08 -1.32 4.77
CA ILE A 25 12.96 -0.66 3.46
C ILE A 25 13.80 -1.43 2.44
N THR A 26 13.14 -2.02 1.44
CA THR A 26 13.82 -2.81 0.40
C THR A 26 13.80 -2.08 -0.94
N GLN A 27 14.95 -2.00 -1.60
CA GLN A 27 15.06 -1.45 -2.96
C GLN A 27 14.72 -2.55 -3.98
N GLU A 28 13.57 -2.45 -4.63
CA GLU A 28 13.06 -3.46 -5.56
C GLU A 28 13.60 -3.27 -6.99
N THR A 29 13.69 -2.02 -7.44
CA THR A 29 14.23 -1.62 -8.76
C THR A 29 15.11 -0.38 -8.61
N SER A 30 15.55 0.27 -9.69
CA SER A 30 16.23 1.56 -9.59
C SER A 30 15.34 2.71 -9.06
N ASP A 31 14.02 2.57 -9.17
CA ASP A 31 13.04 3.63 -8.88
C ASP A 31 11.89 3.17 -7.97
N ILE A 32 11.84 1.92 -7.52
CA ILE A 32 10.81 1.39 -6.62
C ILE A 32 11.45 0.91 -5.32
N LYS A 33 10.89 1.36 -4.20
CA LYS A 33 11.16 0.84 -2.85
C LYS A 33 9.89 0.21 -2.29
N SER A 34 10.04 -0.84 -1.51
CA SER A 34 8.98 -1.37 -0.64
C SER A 34 9.27 -1.00 0.81
N PHE A 35 8.21 -0.73 1.56
CA PHE A 35 8.27 -0.33 2.97
C PHE A 35 7.45 -1.33 3.77
N THR A 36 8.06 -1.93 4.78
CA THR A 36 7.39 -2.78 5.75
C THR A 36 7.08 -1.96 6.99
N VAL A 37 5.83 -1.98 7.42
CA VAL A 37 5.39 -1.35 8.67
C VAL A 37 4.91 -2.41 9.65
N GLU A 38 5.08 -2.15 10.95
CA GLU A 38 4.61 -3.06 12.01
C GLU A 38 3.49 -2.45 12.86
N SER A 39 2.62 -3.32 13.39
CA SER A 39 1.65 -3.00 14.43
C SER A 39 1.49 -4.14 15.41
N GLU A 40 1.37 -3.79 16.69
CA GLU A 40 0.94 -4.72 17.75
C GLU A 40 -0.55 -4.51 18.11
N GLU A 41 -1.19 -3.46 17.58
CA GLU A 41 -2.57 -3.08 17.91
C GLU A 41 -3.60 -3.62 16.91
N TYR A 42 -3.23 -3.74 15.63
CA TYR A 42 -4.13 -4.10 14.53
C TYR A 42 -3.62 -5.35 13.82
N ASP A 43 -4.53 -6.28 13.52
CA ASP A 43 -4.25 -7.43 12.65
C ASP A 43 -4.14 -6.95 11.20
N LEU A 44 -2.90 -6.84 10.72
CA LEU A 44 -2.59 -6.30 9.40
C LEU A 44 -2.81 -7.32 8.26
N SER A 45 -3.14 -8.57 8.57
CA SER A 45 -3.40 -9.61 7.57
C SER A 45 -4.78 -9.50 6.92
N GLN A 46 -5.68 -8.69 7.50
CA GLN A 46 -7.08 -8.58 7.09
C GLN A 46 -7.33 -7.70 5.85
N PHE A 47 -6.27 -7.32 5.13
CA PHE A 47 -6.45 -6.64 3.85
C PHE A 47 -6.87 -7.62 2.75
N GLU A 48 -7.68 -7.15 1.81
CA GLU A 48 -7.96 -7.91 0.60
C GLU A 48 -6.90 -7.58 -0.47
N PRO A 49 -6.29 -8.60 -1.12
CA PRO A 49 -5.33 -8.39 -2.20
C PRO A 49 -5.86 -7.46 -3.30
N GLY A 50 -5.11 -6.39 -3.57
CA GLY A 50 -5.50 -5.30 -4.46
C GLY A 50 -5.94 -4.01 -3.76
N GLN A 51 -6.19 -4.05 -2.45
CA GLN A 51 -6.40 -2.85 -1.64
C GLN A 51 -5.14 -1.98 -1.53
N TYR A 52 -5.36 -0.75 -1.09
CA TYR A 52 -4.32 0.24 -0.86
C TYR A 52 -4.47 0.90 0.52
N ILE A 53 -3.37 1.39 1.05
CA ILE A 53 -3.35 2.29 2.20
C ILE A 53 -3.17 3.73 1.73
N THR A 54 -3.48 4.70 2.59
CA THR A 54 -3.12 6.10 2.37
C THR A 54 -2.00 6.48 3.32
N VAL A 55 -0.89 6.92 2.76
CA VAL A 55 0.22 7.53 3.50
C VAL A 55 -0.07 9.01 3.69
N ASP A 56 0.12 9.52 4.91
CA ASP A 56 0.02 10.95 5.26
C ASP A 56 1.34 11.47 5.82
N VAL A 57 2.06 12.24 5.00
CA VAL A 57 3.39 12.79 5.34
C VAL A 57 3.35 14.28 5.62
N SER A 58 4.26 14.70 6.48
CA SER A 58 4.67 16.09 6.68
C SER A 58 6.19 16.15 6.60
N SER A 59 6.71 17.14 5.87
CA SER A 59 8.15 17.40 5.73
C SER A 59 8.40 18.89 5.81
N GLU A 60 9.58 19.31 6.24
CA GLU A 60 9.99 20.72 6.23
C GLU A 60 10.00 21.31 4.80
N LYS A 61 10.10 20.44 3.78
CA LYS A 61 10.03 20.84 2.37
C LYS A 61 8.61 21.14 1.88
N LEU A 62 7.58 20.77 2.65
CA LEU A 62 6.19 20.97 2.28
C LEU A 62 5.48 21.94 3.25
N PRO A 63 4.79 22.98 2.76
CA PRO A 63 4.02 23.88 3.63
C PRO A 63 2.70 23.26 4.13
N TYR A 64 2.42 22.00 3.77
CA TYR A 64 1.20 21.28 4.10
C TYR A 64 1.46 19.78 4.31
N ARG A 65 0.45 19.07 4.84
CA ARG A 65 0.44 17.61 4.86
C ARG A 65 0.02 17.08 3.49
N ALA A 66 0.76 16.11 2.97
CA ALA A 66 0.49 15.50 1.68
C ALA A 66 0.08 14.03 1.85
N LYS A 67 -0.97 13.63 1.14
CA LYS A 67 -1.55 12.29 1.20
C LYS A 67 -1.51 11.61 -0.14
N ARG A 68 -1.08 10.34 -0.19
CA ARG A 68 -1.08 9.53 -1.42
C ARG A 68 -1.44 8.07 -1.11
N HIS A 69 -2.05 7.42 -2.09
CA HIS A 69 -2.44 6.02 -2.00
C HIS A 69 -1.32 5.12 -2.53
N TYR A 70 -1.05 4.02 -1.83
CA TYR A 70 -0.09 3.00 -2.25
C TYR A 70 -0.69 1.62 -2.05
N SER A 71 -0.64 0.79 -3.10
CA SER A 71 -1.16 -0.57 -3.05
C SER A 71 -0.35 -1.42 -2.08
N ILE A 72 -1.07 -2.30 -1.39
CA ILE A 72 -0.47 -3.31 -0.52
C ILE A 72 0.10 -4.42 -1.42
N ILE A 73 1.34 -4.82 -1.14
CA ILE A 73 2.05 -5.88 -1.85
C ILE A 73 1.93 -7.20 -1.08
N ASP A 74 2.05 -7.12 0.24
CA ASP A 74 2.07 -8.28 1.14
C ASP A 74 1.74 -7.87 2.58
N GLY A 75 1.52 -8.85 3.44
CA GLY A 75 1.36 -8.62 4.87
C GLY A 75 1.07 -9.91 5.65
N ASP A 76 1.23 -9.82 6.96
CA ASP A 76 0.86 -10.83 7.94
C ASP A 76 0.14 -10.15 9.13
N GLU A 77 -0.10 -10.88 10.22
CA GLU A 77 -0.84 -10.34 11.38
C GLU A 77 -0.21 -9.05 11.93
N ASN A 78 1.11 -8.91 11.88
CA ASN A 78 1.83 -7.80 12.49
C ASN A 78 2.49 -6.87 11.48
N HIS A 79 2.61 -7.27 10.21
CA HIS A 79 3.32 -6.51 9.18
C HIS A 79 2.46 -6.21 7.95
N LEU A 80 2.68 -5.04 7.34
CA LEU A 80 2.13 -4.67 6.04
C LEU A 80 3.22 -4.10 5.16
N VAL A 81 3.24 -4.52 3.89
CA VAL A 81 4.22 -4.09 2.89
C VAL A 81 3.52 -3.31 1.78
N PHE A 82 4.00 -2.10 1.49
CA PHE A 82 3.51 -1.30 0.36
C PHE A 82 4.67 -0.81 -0.52
N GLY A 83 4.40 -0.65 -1.82
CA GLY A 83 5.39 -0.24 -2.82
C GLY A 83 5.25 1.21 -3.23
N VAL A 84 6.40 1.88 -3.40
CA VAL A 84 6.47 3.29 -3.77
C VAL A 84 7.45 3.45 -4.92
N LYS A 85 6.94 3.88 -6.08
CA LYS A 85 7.78 4.36 -7.17
C LYS A 85 8.15 5.82 -6.95
N ARG A 86 9.42 6.14 -7.12
CA ARG A 86 9.95 7.50 -7.20
C ARG A 86 9.41 8.14 -8.48
N ASP A 87 8.58 9.16 -8.31
CA ASP A 87 7.94 9.86 -9.42
C ASP A 87 8.71 11.15 -9.71
N VAL A 88 9.88 11.02 -10.35
CA VAL A 88 10.73 12.15 -10.68
C VAL A 88 11.07 12.10 -12.16
N THR A 89 10.85 13.22 -12.82
CA THR A 89 11.20 13.50 -14.21
C THR A 89 11.99 14.79 -14.28
N THR A 90 12.45 15.17 -15.48
CA THR A 90 13.16 16.45 -15.67
C THR A 90 12.30 17.68 -15.36
N GLU A 91 10.97 17.56 -15.44
CA GLU A 91 10.03 18.69 -15.28
C GLU A 91 9.15 18.57 -14.03
N HIS A 92 9.15 17.43 -13.36
CA HIS A 92 8.27 17.14 -12.23
C HIS A 92 8.96 16.30 -11.16
N GLU A 93 8.72 16.66 -9.89
CA GLU A 93 9.16 15.91 -8.73
C GLU A 93 7.94 15.63 -7.83
N GLY A 94 7.61 14.35 -7.68
CA GLY A 94 6.51 13.88 -6.86
C GLY A 94 6.83 14.06 -5.38
N GLU A 95 6.06 14.89 -4.69
CA GLU A 95 6.31 15.29 -3.30
C GLU A 95 6.44 14.10 -2.33
N VAL A 96 5.40 13.27 -2.26
CA VAL A 96 5.32 12.17 -1.27
C VAL A 96 6.26 11.03 -1.63
N SER A 97 6.36 10.66 -2.91
CA SER A 97 7.27 9.60 -3.34
C SER A 97 8.73 9.99 -3.11
N THR A 98 9.09 11.25 -3.32
CA THR A 98 10.44 11.76 -3.04
C THR A 98 10.74 11.76 -1.54
N ILE A 99 9.82 12.25 -0.70
CA ILE A 99 9.99 12.22 0.77
C ILE A 99 10.17 10.77 1.26
N LEU A 100 9.33 9.84 0.81
CA LEU A 100 9.44 8.43 1.18
C LEU A 100 10.78 7.82 0.74
N HIS A 101 11.31 8.23 -0.41
CA HIS A 101 12.58 7.70 -0.92
C HIS A 101 13.81 8.31 -0.24
N ASP A 102 13.77 9.59 0.11
CA ASP A 102 14.96 10.37 0.50
C ASP A 102 15.04 10.71 1.98
N GLU A 103 13.91 10.84 2.69
CA GLU A 103 13.86 11.32 4.08
C GLU A 103 13.50 10.21 5.07
N ILE A 104 12.75 9.21 4.63
CA ILE A 104 12.24 8.15 5.51
C ILE A 104 13.24 7.00 5.62
N SER A 105 13.50 6.59 6.85
CA SER A 105 14.41 5.51 7.23
C SER A 105 13.73 4.44 8.09
N GLU A 106 14.36 3.27 8.21
CA GLU A 106 13.93 2.25 9.17
C GLU A 106 13.98 2.82 10.60
N GLY A 107 12.96 2.50 11.39
CA GLY A 107 12.74 3.05 12.73
C GLY A 107 11.82 4.27 12.76
N ASP A 108 11.61 4.95 11.64
CA ASP A 108 10.72 6.11 11.58
C ASP A 108 9.25 5.73 11.73
N MET A 109 8.45 6.69 12.18
CA MET A 109 7.00 6.56 12.26
C MET A 109 6.31 7.18 11.06
N ILE A 110 5.37 6.46 10.45
CA ILE A 110 4.56 6.91 9.33
C ILE A 110 3.08 6.80 9.63
N ASN A 111 2.30 7.79 9.23
CA ASN A 111 0.85 7.79 9.45
C ASN A 111 0.11 7.15 8.29
N LEU A 112 -0.64 6.08 8.56
CA LEU A 112 -1.40 5.32 7.56
C LEU A 112 -2.90 5.30 7.85
N SER A 113 -3.72 5.38 6.82
CA SER A 113 -5.12 4.96 6.89
C SER A 113 -5.24 3.44 6.81
N ALA A 114 -6.39 2.90 7.26
CA ALA A 114 -6.70 1.49 7.07
C ALA A 114 -6.70 1.11 5.57
N PRO A 115 -6.45 -0.17 5.24
CA PRO A 115 -6.65 -0.72 3.90
C PRO A 115 -8.06 -0.45 3.40
N VAL A 116 -8.16 0.07 2.17
CA VAL A 116 -9.42 0.32 1.47
C VAL A 116 -9.27 0.03 -0.01
N GLY A 117 -10.41 -0.06 -0.71
CA GLY A 117 -10.46 -0.28 -2.16
C GLY A 117 -11.31 -1.49 -2.51
N GLY A 118 -11.96 -1.43 -3.68
CA GLY A 118 -12.78 -2.52 -4.23
C GLY A 118 -12.10 -3.32 -5.34
N PHE A 119 -10.82 -3.05 -5.62
CA PHE A 119 -10.07 -3.79 -6.63
C PHE A 119 -9.54 -5.08 -6.00
N SER A 120 -10.12 -6.22 -6.38
CA SER A 120 -9.83 -7.53 -5.79
C SER A 120 -9.96 -8.63 -6.85
N ILE A 121 -9.54 -9.86 -6.52
CA ILE A 121 -9.77 -11.01 -7.39
C ILE A 121 -11.25 -11.37 -7.34
N GLU A 122 -11.86 -11.48 -8.52
CA GLU A 122 -13.22 -12.00 -8.67
C GLU A 122 -13.19 -13.40 -9.29
N ASN A 123 -14.16 -14.23 -8.89
CA ASN A 123 -14.40 -15.54 -9.52
C ASN A 123 -13.17 -16.46 -9.57
N THR A 124 -12.75 -16.93 -8.40
CA THR A 124 -11.58 -17.80 -8.21
C THR A 124 -11.72 -19.21 -8.84
N GLU A 125 -12.88 -19.55 -9.42
CA GLU A 125 -13.08 -20.81 -10.13
C GLU A 125 -12.57 -20.77 -11.58
N ARG A 126 -12.20 -19.59 -12.08
CA ARG A 126 -11.74 -19.39 -13.46
C ARG A 126 -10.28 -18.95 -13.51
N PRO A 127 -9.57 -19.28 -14.62
CA PRO A 127 -8.22 -18.79 -14.83
C PRO A 127 -8.15 -17.26 -14.79
N GLN A 128 -7.12 -16.74 -14.11
CA GLN A 128 -6.89 -15.31 -13.93
C GLN A 128 -5.75 -14.83 -14.84
N LEU A 129 -5.88 -13.63 -15.42
CA LEU A 129 -4.86 -12.99 -16.22
C LEU A 129 -4.48 -11.64 -15.60
N PHE A 130 -3.21 -11.48 -15.21
CA PHE A 130 -2.72 -10.28 -14.56
C PHE A 130 -1.90 -9.42 -15.54
N ILE A 131 -2.44 -8.27 -15.93
CA ILE A 131 -1.75 -7.34 -16.84
C ILE A 131 -1.46 -6.03 -16.12
N GLY A 132 -0.19 -5.63 -16.09
CA GLY A 132 0.18 -4.29 -15.66
C GLY A 132 1.57 -3.90 -16.11
N SER A 133 1.96 -2.68 -15.74
CA SER A 133 3.22 -2.07 -16.18
C SER A 133 3.80 -1.20 -15.07
N GLY A 134 5.11 -1.27 -14.88
CA GLY A 134 5.84 -0.53 -13.85
C GLY A 134 5.26 -0.77 -12.45
N VAL A 135 5.08 0.30 -11.67
CA VAL A 135 4.52 0.23 -10.31
C VAL A 135 3.08 -0.27 -10.27
N GLY A 136 2.35 -0.23 -11.39
CA GLY A 136 1.01 -0.82 -11.49
C GLY A 136 0.98 -2.34 -11.24
N MET A 137 2.15 -2.98 -11.14
CA MET A 137 2.27 -4.39 -10.74
C MET A 137 2.06 -4.63 -9.24
N THR A 138 2.23 -3.63 -8.38
CA THR A 138 2.14 -3.82 -6.91
C THR A 138 0.83 -4.46 -6.43
N PRO A 139 -0.38 -3.99 -6.82
CA PRO A 139 -1.61 -4.68 -6.42
C PRO A 139 -1.70 -6.08 -7.05
N LEU A 140 -1.22 -6.25 -8.29
CA LEU A 140 -1.30 -7.53 -9.00
C LEU A 140 -0.40 -8.59 -8.36
N VAL A 141 0.72 -8.21 -7.75
CA VAL A 141 1.57 -9.14 -6.98
C VAL A 141 0.81 -9.73 -5.81
N SER A 142 0.11 -8.89 -5.02
CA SER A 142 -0.70 -9.37 -3.90
C SER A 142 -1.82 -10.32 -4.37
N MET A 143 -2.49 -9.95 -5.47
CA MET A 143 -3.55 -10.77 -6.07
C MET A 143 -3.00 -12.09 -6.59
N PHE A 144 -1.89 -12.07 -7.31
CA PHE A 144 -1.26 -13.27 -7.85
C PHE A 144 -0.88 -14.26 -6.73
N LYS A 145 -0.29 -13.77 -5.63
CA LYS A 145 0.02 -14.59 -4.44
C LYS A 145 -1.24 -15.27 -3.89
N LYS A 146 -2.36 -14.54 -3.80
CA LYS A 146 -3.64 -15.09 -3.35
C LYS A 146 -4.18 -16.14 -4.33
N ALA A 147 -4.21 -15.86 -5.63
CA ALA A 147 -4.63 -16.83 -6.65
C ALA A 147 -3.81 -18.12 -6.56
N ALA A 148 -2.49 -18.00 -6.44
CA ALA A 148 -1.58 -19.14 -6.27
C ALA A 148 -1.88 -19.94 -4.99
N SER A 149 -2.12 -19.28 -3.85
CA SER A 149 -2.48 -19.97 -2.60
C SER A 149 -3.81 -20.73 -2.68
N LEU A 150 -4.72 -20.27 -3.54
CA LEU A 150 -6.03 -20.89 -3.78
C LEU A 150 -5.98 -21.97 -4.88
N ASN A 151 -4.79 -22.27 -5.43
CA ASN A 151 -4.59 -23.15 -6.58
C ASN A 151 -5.43 -22.75 -7.82
N VAL A 152 -5.70 -21.46 -7.98
CA VAL A 152 -6.37 -20.93 -9.17
C VAL A 152 -5.35 -20.84 -10.29
N PRO A 153 -5.59 -21.41 -11.48
CA PRO A 153 -4.69 -21.23 -12.61
C PRO A 153 -4.53 -19.75 -12.94
N SER A 154 -3.30 -19.23 -12.94
CA SER A 154 -3.00 -17.83 -13.23
C SER A 154 -1.88 -17.69 -14.26
N GLN A 155 -1.97 -16.66 -15.09
CA GLN A 155 -0.96 -16.25 -16.06
C GLN A 155 -0.64 -14.77 -15.95
#